data_AF-A0A517YGY7-F1
#
_entry.id   AF-A0A517YGY7-F1
#
_cell.length_a   1.000
_cell.length_b   1.000
_cell.length_c   1.000
_cell.angle_alpha   90.00
_cell.angle_beta   90.00
_cell.angle_gamma   90.00
#
_symmetry.space_group_name_H-M   'P 1'
#
loop_
_entity.id
_entity.type
_entity.pdbx_description
1 polymer ?
#
loop_
_entity_poly.entity_id
_entity_poly.type
_entity_poly.pdbx_seq_one_letter_code
_entity_poly.pdbx_strand_id
1 'polypeptide(L)'
;MNSASAGLRFSILLLISLSAVLGCRKPPTIIVKKRRPSVYYDTRYEETLKTTDRPLLHGAWGPFVEVLDEPVAVIRARDKATTWEVFFATNRGLLAETATGTQQRFGNQLLAEPYFGRAEIMIPFRRRGEDPQREQSQGTQQPPTTSATSDPFQHVRFDEVRTLDWQQLAEGVNRQINQSRQKDLLLFVHGFNVDFESALIRTAQVALDLPFNGAVVSYCWPSQGGLGNYETDEQINLASVQPFTTFLYQLLSKIPEGTRVNVVVHSMGSRLVMQAVGRLPQLARKPLANLVFCAPDVGCSDFVKWAPGVVAQAEQVTLYASTGDAALVISKSLHREQRAGDSHPPLVVPGITTIDVSAVDFNFLGHSYYGSNVDVLADLFRLVKERRGPETCAYLTRHERYGQAYWYFSDYGDVLNWAWNFDETIAR
;
A
#
# COMPACT_ATOMS: atom_id res chain seq x y z
N MET A 1 -23.54 -8.79 -36.61
CA MET A 1 -22.38 -7.89 -36.84
C MET A 1 -22.60 -6.50 -36.21
N ASN A 2 -22.81 -6.39 -34.88
CA ASN A 2 -23.04 -5.07 -34.25
C ASN A 2 -22.49 -4.91 -32.81
N SER A 3 -21.63 -5.82 -32.29
CA SER A 3 -21.00 -5.63 -30.97
C SER A 3 -19.57 -5.04 -31.04
N ALA A 4 -18.87 -5.18 -32.17
CA ALA A 4 -17.50 -4.66 -32.34
C ALA A 4 -17.45 -3.13 -32.54
N SER A 5 -18.53 -2.51 -33.03
CA SER A 5 -18.60 -1.07 -33.29
C SER A 5 -18.87 -0.23 -32.04
N ALA A 6 -19.46 -0.83 -30.99
CA ALA A 6 -19.73 -0.16 -29.72
C ALA A 6 -18.45 0.01 -28.88
N GLY A 7 -17.60 -1.03 -28.79
CA GLY A 7 -16.33 -0.97 -28.05
C GLY A 7 -15.29 -0.03 -28.66
N LEU A 8 -15.27 0.09 -29.99
CA LEU A 8 -14.36 1.00 -30.69
C LEU A 8 -14.80 2.47 -30.55
N ARG A 9 -16.11 2.74 -30.57
CA ARG A 9 -16.66 4.10 -30.33
C ARG A 9 -16.42 4.58 -28.89
N PHE A 10 -16.51 3.68 -27.90
CA PHE A 10 -16.19 4.00 -26.51
C PHE A 10 -14.70 4.33 -26.31
N SER A 11 -13.81 3.56 -26.95
CA SER A 11 -12.36 3.79 -26.88
C SER A 11 -11.93 5.13 -27.49
N ILE A 12 -12.57 5.53 -28.60
CA ILE A 12 -12.28 6.82 -29.28
C ILE A 12 -12.83 8.00 -28.47
N LEU A 13 -14.02 7.88 -27.87
CA LEU A 13 -14.57 8.92 -26.98
C LEU A 13 -13.73 9.11 -25.70
N LEU A 14 -13.12 8.05 -25.17
CA LEU A 14 -12.20 8.10 -24.02
C LEU A 14 -10.85 8.78 -24.34
N LEU A 15 -10.32 8.55 -25.55
CA LEU A 15 -9.11 9.24 -26.04
C LEU A 15 -9.36 10.75 -26.29
N ILE A 16 -10.56 11.09 -26.76
CA ILE A 16 -10.96 12.48 -26.99
C ILE A 16 -11.22 13.20 -25.65
N SER A 17 -11.81 12.54 -24.65
CA SER A 17 -12.00 13.13 -23.32
C SER A 17 -10.68 13.29 -22.55
N LEU A 18 -9.72 12.36 -22.68
CA LEU A 18 -8.35 12.56 -22.19
C LEU A 18 -7.75 13.84 -22.79
N SER A 19 -7.88 14.02 -24.11
CA SER A 19 -7.30 15.16 -24.82
C SER A 19 -7.99 16.49 -24.51
N ALA A 20 -9.31 16.49 -24.25
CA ALA A 20 -10.10 17.68 -23.96
C ALA A 20 -9.97 18.17 -22.50
N VAL A 21 -9.72 17.28 -21.54
CA VAL A 21 -9.50 17.65 -20.11
C VAL A 21 -8.07 18.16 -19.86
N LEU A 22 -7.13 17.82 -20.74
CA LEU A 22 -5.73 18.30 -20.74
C LEU A 22 -5.55 19.73 -21.32
N GLY A 23 -6.64 20.41 -21.71
CA GLY A 23 -6.61 21.79 -22.18
C GLY A 23 -6.20 22.80 -21.10
N CYS A 24 -5.02 23.40 -21.28
CA CYS A 24 -4.49 24.58 -20.55
C CYS A 24 -4.58 24.54 -19.01
N ARG A 25 -3.81 23.65 -18.37
CA ARG A 25 -3.49 23.79 -16.94
C ARG A 25 -1.98 23.88 -16.77
N LYS A 26 -1.47 25.05 -16.37
CA LYS A 26 -0.06 25.19 -15.97
C LYS A 26 0.15 24.30 -14.73
N PRO A 27 1.07 23.32 -14.75
CA PRO A 27 1.44 22.62 -13.53
C PRO A 27 2.04 23.64 -12.54
N PRO A 28 1.80 23.48 -11.23
CA PRO A 28 2.54 24.25 -10.23
C PRO A 28 4.04 24.05 -10.45
N THR A 29 4.82 25.09 -10.17
CA THR A 29 6.26 25.18 -10.39
C THR A 29 6.97 23.91 -9.95
N ILE A 30 7.59 23.19 -10.90
CA ILE A 30 8.47 22.05 -10.62
C ILE A 30 9.60 22.56 -9.72
N ILE A 31 9.73 21.97 -8.52
CA ILE A 31 10.76 22.32 -7.55
C ILE A 31 12.13 22.07 -8.19
N VAL A 32 12.99 23.09 -8.22
CA VAL A 32 14.34 23.02 -8.79
C VAL A 32 15.23 22.17 -7.87
N LYS A 33 15.98 21.21 -8.44
CA LYS A 33 16.89 20.27 -7.77
C LYS A 33 17.88 20.97 -6.80
N LYS A 34 17.54 21.09 -5.52
CA LYS A 34 18.52 21.31 -4.43
C LYS A 34 18.95 19.97 -3.82
N ARG A 35 20.13 19.95 -3.19
CA ARG A 35 20.66 18.78 -2.45
C ARG A 35 19.69 18.39 -1.34
N ARG A 36 19.24 17.13 -1.33
CA ARG A 36 18.28 16.60 -0.36
C ARG A 36 18.98 16.19 0.95
N PRO A 37 18.44 16.51 2.13
CA PRO A 37 18.89 15.89 3.38
C PRO A 37 18.65 14.38 3.33
N SER A 38 19.50 13.59 3.99
CA SER A 38 19.35 12.14 4.12
C SER A 38 19.07 11.77 5.57
N VAL A 39 18.10 10.87 5.78
CA VAL A 39 17.76 10.30 7.09
C VAL A 39 18.21 8.84 7.06
N TYR A 40 19.11 8.46 7.97
CA TYR A 40 19.53 7.07 8.15
C TYR A 40 18.79 6.49 9.34
N TYR A 41 18.08 5.38 9.14
CA TYR A 41 17.35 4.69 10.20
C TYR A 41 18.23 3.59 10.82
N ASP A 42 18.44 3.63 12.14
CA ASP A 42 19.15 2.59 12.90
C ASP A 42 18.18 2.00 13.95
N THR A 43 17.81 0.73 13.79
CA THR A 43 16.87 0.05 14.68
C THR A 43 17.42 -0.24 16.07
N ARG A 44 18.73 -0.12 16.29
CA ARG A 44 19.35 -0.24 17.63
C ARG A 44 18.92 0.88 18.58
N TYR A 45 18.52 2.03 18.05
CA TYR A 45 18.06 3.18 18.84
C TYR A 45 16.53 3.27 18.97
N GLU A 46 15.76 2.27 18.52
CA GLU A 46 14.29 2.27 18.61
C GLU A 46 13.75 2.39 20.06
N GLU A 47 14.48 1.94 21.09
CA GLU A 47 14.11 2.17 22.50
C GLU A 47 14.17 3.66 22.90
N THR A 48 15.06 4.41 22.27
CA THR A 48 15.16 5.86 22.44
C THR A 48 13.97 6.57 21.80
N LEU A 49 13.42 6.04 20.70
CA LEU A 49 12.18 6.55 20.09
C LEU A 49 10.94 6.35 20.97
N LYS A 50 10.92 5.33 21.83
CA LYS A 50 9.83 5.13 22.80
C LYS A 50 9.83 6.16 23.92
N THR A 51 10.97 6.82 24.17
CA THR A 51 11.21 7.61 25.38
C THR A 51 11.60 9.08 25.12
N THR A 52 11.77 9.48 23.86
CA THR A 52 12.13 10.87 23.51
C THR A 52 11.27 11.42 22.38
N ASP A 53 10.84 12.68 22.50
CA ASP A 53 10.21 13.46 21.41
C ASP A 53 11.22 13.88 20.30
N ARG A 54 12.49 13.46 20.42
CA ARG A 54 13.55 13.88 19.51
C ARG A 54 13.51 13.04 18.22
N PRO A 55 13.61 13.68 17.04
CA PRO A 55 13.74 12.94 15.79
C PRO A 55 15.01 12.10 15.79
N LEU A 56 15.01 11.06 14.96
CA LEU A 56 16.26 10.50 14.44
C LEU A 56 16.94 11.60 13.60
N LEU A 57 17.67 12.51 14.25
CA LEU A 57 18.33 13.66 13.60
C LEU A 57 19.61 13.19 12.89
N HIS A 58 19.81 13.42 11.58
CA HIS A 58 20.09 14.64 10.78
C HIS A 58 21.52 15.22 10.85
N GLY A 59 22.20 15.18 9.71
CA GLY A 59 23.38 16.00 9.37
C GLY A 59 23.83 15.73 7.94
N ALA A 60 24.23 16.78 7.18
CA ALA A 60 24.77 16.66 5.82
C ALA A 60 26.16 15.95 5.78
N TRP A 61 26.75 15.74 6.95
CA TRP A 61 28.10 15.21 7.14
C TRP A 61 28.21 14.50 8.50
N GLY A 62 27.87 13.21 8.58
CA GLY A 62 28.29 12.32 9.67
C GLY A 62 27.20 11.42 10.29
N PRO A 63 27.62 10.35 10.98
CA PRO A 63 28.42 9.24 10.47
C PRO A 63 27.53 8.23 9.73
N PHE A 64 28.15 7.44 8.86
CA PHE A 64 27.60 6.19 8.36
C PHE A 64 27.27 5.29 9.57
N VAL A 65 26.03 4.85 9.70
CA VAL A 65 25.63 3.93 10.78
C VAL A 65 25.02 2.69 10.16
N GLU A 66 25.80 1.63 10.22
CA GLU A 66 25.46 0.29 9.74
C GLU A 66 24.58 -0.44 10.76
N VAL A 67 23.71 -1.29 10.23
CA VAL A 67 23.02 -2.45 10.84
C VAL A 67 21.62 -2.23 11.45
N LEU A 68 20.59 -2.47 10.62
CA LEU A 68 19.25 -2.85 11.08
C LEU A 68 19.24 -4.34 11.47
N ASP A 69 18.61 -4.71 12.60
CA ASP A 69 18.10 -6.07 12.80
C ASP A 69 17.21 -6.47 11.62
N GLU A 70 17.23 -7.76 11.26
CA GLU A 70 16.44 -8.33 10.18
C GLU A 70 14.94 -8.04 10.38
N PRO A 71 14.21 -7.65 9.33
CA PRO A 71 12.77 -7.53 9.43
C PRO A 71 12.22 -8.94 9.65
N VAL A 72 11.43 -9.12 10.70
CA VAL A 72 10.90 -10.44 11.12
C VAL A 72 10.07 -11.17 10.05
N ALA A 73 9.63 -10.43 9.02
CA ALA A 73 8.91 -10.98 7.88
C ALA A 73 9.86 -11.47 6.77
N VAL A 74 11.16 -11.17 6.79
CA VAL A 74 12.13 -11.74 5.85
C VAL A 74 12.61 -13.09 6.38
N ILE A 75 12.31 -14.14 5.62
CA ILE A 75 12.64 -15.54 5.97
C ILE A 75 13.88 -16.06 5.24
N ARG A 76 14.34 -15.33 4.21
CA ARG A 76 15.54 -15.66 3.43
C ARG A 76 16.13 -14.40 2.82
N ALA A 77 17.44 -14.30 2.81
CA ALA A 77 18.15 -13.20 2.17
C ALA A 77 19.35 -13.76 1.41
N ARG A 78 19.53 -13.29 0.18
CA ARG A 78 20.62 -13.66 -0.71
C ARG A 78 21.23 -12.39 -1.27
N ASP A 79 22.44 -12.46 -1.81
CA ASP A 79 23.21 -11.32 -2.33
C ASP A 79 22.43 -10.36 -3.25
N LYS A 80 21.37 -10.83 -3.90
CA LYS A 80 20.55 -10.09 -4.85
C LYS A 80 19.05 -10.06 -4.55
N ALA A 81 18.58 -10.62 -3.43
CA ALA A 81 17.14 -10.68 -3.15
C ALA A 81 16.78 -10.99 -1.69
N THR A 82 15.57 -10.60 -1.30
CA THR A 82 14.92 -11.01 -0.03
C THR A 82 13.65 -11.78 -0.30
N THR A 83 13.41 -12.86 0.46
CA THR A 83 12.12 -13.56 0.50
C THR A 83 11.32 -13.12 1.73
N TRP A 84 10.14 -12.57 1.48
CA TRP A 84 9.20 -12.07 2.49
C TRP A 84 8.08 -13.07 2.75
N GLU A 85 7.80 -13.39 4.00
CA GLU A 85 6.58 -14.07 4.45
C GLU A 85 5.47 -13.04 4.65
N VAL A 86 4.47 -13.07 3.78
CA VAL A 86 3.27 -12.23 3.82
C VAL A 86 2.07 -13.09 4.17
N PHE A 87 1.40 -12.78 5.27
CA PHE A 87 0.10 -13.38 5.58
C PHE A 87 -0.99 -12.74 4.74
N PHE A 88 -2.00 -13.49 4.37
CA PHE A 88 -3.11 -12.94 3.61
C PHE A 88 -4.48 -13.44 4.06
N ALA A 89 -5.47 -12.59 3.87
CA ALA A 89 -6.87 -12.96 3.84
C ALA A 89 -7.48 -12.55 2.50
N THR A 90 -8.31 -13.39 1.92
CA THR A 90 -8.92 -13.13 0.62
C THR A 90 -10.29 -13.75 0.51
N ASN A 91 -11.27 -12.98 0.07
CA ASN A 91 -12.59 -13.49 -0.30
C ASN A 91 -12.67 -13.82 -1.81
N ARG A 92 -11.54 -14.18 -2.40
CA ARG A 92 -11.41 -14.72 -3.76
C ARG A 92 -11.62 -16.24 -3.75
N GLY A 93 -12.13 -16.78 -4.84
CA GLY A 93 -12.18 -18.24 -5.06
C GLY A 93 -10.82 -18.85 -5.31
N LEU A 94 -10.59 -20.04 -4.75
CA LEU A 94 -9.40 -20.85 -5.02
C LEU A 94 -9.49 -21.45 -6.43
N LEU A 95 -8.46 -21.22 -7.26
CA LEU A 95 -8.26 -21.88 -8.55
C LEU A 95 -7.40 -23.13 -8.30
N ALA A 96 -7.79 -24.25 -8.91
CA ALA A 96 -7.31 -25.61 -8.65
C ALA A 96 -5.87 -25.74 -8.13
N GLU A 97 -5.68 -26.62 -7.13
CA GLU A 97 -4.39 -26.89 -6.51
C GLU A 97 -3.36 -27.40 -7.54
N THR A 98 -2.16 -26.83 -7.50
CA THR A 98 -1.00 -27.45 -8.13
C THR A 98 -0.71 -28.79 -7.45
N ALA A 99 -0.12 -29.75 -8.17
CA ALA A 99 0.19 -31.09 -7.66
C ALA A 99 0.96 -31.14 -6.32
N THR A 100 1.65 -30.05 -5.95
CA THR A 100 2.42 -29.92 -4.71
C THR A 100 1.65 -29.27 -3.54
N GLY A 101 0.45 -28.70 -3.76
CA GLY A 101 -0.31 -27.96 -2.74
C GLY A 101 0.28 -26.62 -2.28
N THR A 102 1.51 -26.30 -2.68
CA THR A 102 2.30 -25.13 -2.22
C THR A 102 2.28 -23.93 -3.16
N GLN A 103 1.58 -24.02 -4.30
CA GLN A 103 1.50 -22.96 -5.31
C GLN A 103 0.03 -22.71 -5.68
N GLN A 104 -0.79 -22.50 -4.65
CA GLN A 104 -2.21 -22.22 -4.83
C GLN A 104 -2.44 -20.87 -5.51
N ARG A 105 -3.50 -20.79 -6.31
CA ARG A 105 -3.87 -19.59 -7.06
C ARG A 105 -5.27 -19.15 -6.70
N PHE A 106 -5.52 -17.85 -6.74
CA PHE A 106 -6.84 -17.28 -6.46
C PHE A 106 -7.36 -16.52 -7.66
N GLY A 107 -8.64 -16.73 -7.96
CA GLY A 107 -9.33 -16.10 -9.05
C GLY A 107 -10.07 -14.84 -8.63
N ASN A 108 -11.07 -14.48 -9.42
CA ASN A 108 -11.90 -13.31 -9.19
C ASN A 108 -13.32 -13.68 -8.73
N GLN A 109 -13.55 -14.95 -8.36
CA GLN A 109 -14.83 -15.37 -7.78
C GLN A 109 -14.99 -14.71 -6.40
N LEU A 110 -16.13 -14.09 -6.16
CA LEU A 110 -16.47 -13.51 -4.87
C LEU A 110 -17.02 -14.57 -3.92
N LEU A 111 -16.44 -14.67 -2.73
CA LEU A 111 -16.89 -15.53 -1.64
C LEU A 111 -17.40 -14.71 -0.45
N ALA A 112 -18.32 -15.31 0.31
CA ALA A 112 -18.82 -14.73 1.55
C ALA A 112 -17.84 -14.87 2.72
N GLU A 113 -17.12 -15.99 2.76
CA GLU A 113 -16.10 -16.26 3.79
C GLU A 113 -14.71 -16.16 3.17
N PRO A 114 -13.76 -15.46 3.82
CA PRO A 114 -12.41 -15.34 3.32
C PRO A 114 -11.60 -16.62 3.56
N TYR A 115 -10.74 -16.96 2.61
CA TYR A 115 -9.60 -17.83 2.84
C TYR A 115 -8.49 -17.07 3.56
N PHE A 116 -7.76 -17.80 4.40
CA PHE A 116 -6.56 -17.34 5.08
C PHE A 116 -5.35 -18.07 4.52
N GLY A 117 -4.18 -17.46 4.57
CA GLY A 117 -2.98 -18.11 4.07
C GLY A 117 -1.70 -17.34 4.32
N ARG A 118 -0.62 -17.88 3.77
CA ARG A 118 0.68 -17.22 3.70
C ARG A 118 1.29 -17.36 2.32
N ALA A 119 2.07 -16.38 1.94
CA ALA A 119 2.87 -16.40 0.72
C ALA A 119 4.33 -16.08 1.06
N GLU A 120 5.25 -16.81 0.43
CA GLU A 120 6.68 -16.52 0.45
C GLU A 120 7.05 -15.85 -0.88
N ILE A 121 7.43 -14.58 -0.83
CA ILE A 121 7.60 -13.73 -2.01
C ILE A 121 9.05 -13.26 -2.08
N MET A 122 9.78 -13.75 -3.08
CA MET A 122 11.12 -13.29 -3.38
C MET A 122 11.06 -11.98 -4.18
N ILE A 123 11.66 -10.94 -3.61
CA ILE A 123 11.83 -9.62 -4.23
C ILE A 123 13.32 -9.38 -4.46
N PRO A 124 13.75 -9.18 -5.72
CA PRO A 124 15.11 -8.77 -6.04
C PRO A 124 15.49 -7.44 -5.40
N PHE A 125 16.73 -7.32 -4.94
CA PHE A 125 17.36 -6.03 -4.66
C PHE A 125 17.52 -5.29 -5.99
N ARG A 126 16.71 -4.25 -6.19
CA ARG A 126 16.87 -3.32 -7.29
C ARG A 126 17.23 -1.93 -6.77
N ARG A 127 17.70 -1.06 -7.67
CA ARG A 127 17.85 0.35 -7.34
C ARG A 127 16.46 0.90 -7.00
N ARG A 128 16.37 1.65 -5.89
CA ARG A 128 15.18 2.44 -5.54
C ARG A 128 14.72 3.20 -6.78
N GLY A 129 13.56 2.87 -7.34
CA GLY A 129 13.30 3.33 -8.70
C GLY A 129 12.59 2.35 -9.62
N GLU A 130 12.84 1.05 -9.41
CA GLU A 130 12.71 0.09 -10.50
C GLU A 130 11.64 -0.97 -10.23
N ASP A 131 10.78 -1.17 -11.24
CA ASP A 131 9.69 -2.14 -11.19
C ASP A 131 10.21 -3.58 -11.05
N PRO A 132 9.71 -4.34 -10.05
CA PRO A 132 9.90 -5.76 -10.04
C PRO A 132 9.12 -6.35 -11.22
N GLN A 133 9.84 -6.79 -12.26
CA GLN A 133 9.21 -7.48 -13.37
C GLN A 133 8.80 -8.88 -12.91
N ARG A 134 7.51 -9.23 -12.99
CA ARG A 134 7.07 -10.63 -12.89
C ARG A 134 7.51 -11.35 -14.16
N GLU A 135 7.97 -12.59 -14.06
CA GLU A 135 8.04 -13.45 -15.25
C GLU A 135 6.60 -13.64 -15.75
N GLN A 136 6.23 -12.91 -16.80
CA GLN A 136 5.00 -13.21 -17.51
C GLN A 136 5.21 -14.56 -18.21
N SER A 137 4.44 -15.57 -17.81
CA SER A 137 4.32 -16.79 -18.60
C SER A 137 3.83 -16.38 -19.97
N GLN A 138 4.74 -16.27 -20.95
CA GLN A 138 4.38 -15.87 -22.30
C GLN A 138 3.31 -16.82 -22.80
N GLY A 139 2.15 -16.26 -23.15
CA GLY A 139 1.15 -16.97 -23.92
C GLY A 139 1.81 -17.61 -25.12
N THR A 140 1.45 -18.87 -25.36
CA THR A 140 1.93 -19.77 -26.40
C THR A 140 1.98 -19.08 -27.77
N GLN A 141 3.10 -18.45 -28.15
CA GLN A 141 3.41 -18.05 -29.54
C GLN A 141 4.82 -17.44 -29.74
N GLN A 142 5.87 -17.99 -29.14
CA GLN A 142 7.23 -17.82 -29.69
C GLN A 142 7.98 -19.16 -29.67
N PRO A 143 8.59 -19.58 -30.79
CA PRO A 143 9.42 -20.78 -30.79
C PRO A 143 10.64 -20.56 -29.88
N PRO A 144 11.09 -21.60 -29.15
CA PRO A 144 12.14 -21.48 -28.17
C PRO A 144 13.45 -21.13 -28.87
N THR A 145 13.89 -19.89 -28.77
CA THR A 145 15.25 -19.50 -29.11
C THR A 145 16.12 -19.78 -27.88
N THR A 146 16.98 -20.78 -28.03
CA THR A 146 18.19 -21.09 -27.25
C THR A 146 18.38 -20.35 -25.91
N SER A 147 18.07 -21.06 -24.82
CA SER A 147 18.86 -21.11 -23.57
C SER A 147 19.62 -19.83 -23.16
N ALA A 148 18.90 -18.78 -22.81
CA ALA A 148 19.38 -17.85 -21.79
C ALA A 148 18.88 -18.39 -20.44
N THR A 149 19.78 -18.91 -19.61
CA THR A 149 19.50 -19.12 -18.20
C THR A 149 19.14 -17.75 -17.61
N SER A 150 17.85 -17.45 -17.42
CA SER A 150 17.44 -16.20 -16.78
C SER A 150 18.04 -16.15 -15.38
N ASP A 151 18.63 -15.01 -14.99
CA ASP A 151 19.14 -14.84 -13.62
C ASP A 151 17.93 -15.03 -12.68
N PRO A 152 17.94 -16.02 -11.75
CA PRO A 152 16.79 -16.31 -10.90
C PRO A 152 16.43 -15.14 -9.97
N PHE A 153 17.29 -14.12 -9.86
CA PHE A 153 17.05 -12.89 -9.12
C PHE A 153 16.61 -11.72 -10.01
N GLN A 154 16.28 -11.96 -11.27
CA GLN A 154 15.83 -10.89 -12.17
C GLN A 154 14.36 -10.52 -11.93
N HIS A 155 13.55 -11.47 -11.46
CA HIS A 155 12.09 -11.33 -11.39
C HIS A 155 11.53 -11.64 -10.01
N VAL A 156 10.36 -11.08 -9.69
CA VAL A 156 9.63 -11.49 -8.49
C VAL A 156 9.13 -12.91 -8.65
N ARG A 157 9.32 -13.72 -7.61
CA ARG A 157 8.92 -15.13 -7.58
C ARG A 157 8.12 -15.43 -6.33
N PHE A 158 7.09 -16.25 -6.48
CA PHE A 158 6.39 -16.88 -5.36
C PHE A 158 7.05 -18.22 -5.06
N ASP A 159 7.68 -18.33 -3.91
CA ASP A 159 8.31 -19.57 -3.43
C ASP A 159 7.25 -20.54 -2.87
N GLU A 160 6.24 -19.97 -2.19
CA GLU A 160 5.07 -20.69 -1.69
C GLU A 160 3.85 -19.76 -1.69
N VAL A 161 2.67 -20.30 -1.99
CA VAL A 161 1.35 -19.74 -1.69
C VAL A 161 0.49 -20.88 -1.19
N ARG A 162 0.06 -20.81 0.06
CA ARG A 162 -0.77 -21.84 0.69
C ARG A 162 -1.86 -21.26 1.58
N THR A 163 -2.99 -21.94 1.63
CA THR A 163 -4.05 -21.71 2.59
C THR A 163 -3.63 -22.19 3.97
N LEU A 164 -4.17 -21.51 4.97
CA LEU A 164 -4.04 -21.80 6.37
C LEU A 164 -5.44 -21.81 6.97
N ASP A 165 -5.64 -22.55 8.06
CA ASP A 165 -6.77 -22.25 8.92
C ASP A 165 -6.54 -20.92 9.67
N TRP A 166 -7.60 -20.41 10.29
CA TRP A 166 -7.53 -19.15 11.04
C TRP A 166 -6.51 -19.19 12.19
N GLN A 167 -6.41 -20.31 12.90
CA GLN A 167 -5.52 -20.45 14.05
C GLN A 167 -4.05 -20.37 13.60
N GLN A 168 -3.70 -21.06 12.52
CA GLN A 168 -2.37 -21.02 11.92
C GLN A 168 -1.99 -19.61 11.44
N LEU A 169 -2.92 -18.89 10.82
CA LEU A 169 -2.69 -17.49 10.42
C LEU A 169 -2.45 -16.61 11.65
N ALA A 170 -3.33 -16.68 12.66
CA ALA A 170 -3.20 -15.88 13.87
C ALA A 170 -1.90 -16.18 14.64
N GLU A 171 -1.51 -17.45 14.74
CA GLU A 171 -0.24 -17.86 15.35
C GLU A 171 0.95 -17.31 14.56
N GLY A 172 0.92 -17.38 13.22
CA GLY A 172 1.98 -16.83 12.38
C GLY A 172 2.16 -15.31 12.52
N VAL A 173 1.05 -14.58 12.45
CA VAL A 173 1.03 -13.13 12.68
C VAL A 173 1.56 -12.80 14.08
N ASN A 174 1.09 -13.49 15.11
CA ASN A 174 1.52 -13.25 16.49
C ASN A 174 3.00 -13.57 16.72
N ARG A 175 3.56 -14.58 16.03
CA ARG A 175 5.01 -14.86 16.07
C ARG A 175 5.80 -13.65 15.56
N GLN A 176 5.49 -13.15 14.36
CA GLN A 176 6.17 -11.98 13.78
C GLN A 176 5.99 -10.73 14.68
N ILE A 177 4.78 -10.46 15.19
CA ILE A 177 4.54 -9.34 16.12
C ILE A 177 5.44 -9.46 17.37
N ASN A 178 5.48 -10.63 18.01
CA ASN A 178 6.24 -10.83 19.25
C ASN A 178 7.76 -10.81 19.03
N GLN A 179 8.23 -11.19 17.84
CA GLN A 179 9.64 -11.06 17.45
C GLN A 179 10.01 -9.61 17.11
N SER A 180 9.05 -8.80 16.66
CA SER A 180 9.29 -7.39 16.32
C SER A 180 9.43 -6.53 17.57
N ARG A 181 10.44 -5.65 17.58
CA ARG A 181 10.77 -4.79 18.74
C ARG A 181 9.66 -3.80 19.11
N GLN A 182 8.92 -3.32 18.10
CA GLN A 182 7.86 -2.33 18.26
C GLN A 182 6.44 -2.94 18.25
N LYS A 183 6.32 -4.28 18.17
CA LYS A 183 5.04 -4.99 18.04
C LYS A 183 4.18 -4.43 16.90
N ASP A 184 4.79 -4.29 15.73
CA ASP A 184 4.16 -3.67 14.58
C ASP A 184 3.38 -4.69 13.73
N LEU A 185 2.25 -4.26 13.18
CA LEU A 185 1.54 -4.97 12.13
C LEU A 185 1.21 -4.00 10.99
N LEU A 186 1.53 -4.40 9.76
CA LEU A 186 1.10 -3.72 8.54
C LEU A 186 -0.02 -4.52 7.90
N LEU A 187 -1.18 -3.89 7.72
CA LEU A 187 -2.27 -4.40 6.90
C LEU A 187 -2.39 -3.56 5.64
N PHE A 188 -2.09 -4.16 4.49
CA PHE A 188 -2.24 -3.53 3.19
C PHE A 188 -3.53 -3.97 2.49
N VAL A 189 -4.25 -3.01 1.89
CA VAL A 189 -5.46 -3.26 1.10
C VAL A 189 -5.34 -2.58 -0.26
N HIS A 190 -5.39 -3.39 -1.33
CA HIS A 190 -5.19 -2.90 -2.70
C HIS A 190 -6.42 -2.16 -3.27
N GLY A 191 -6.20 -1.45 -4.39
CA GLY A 191 -7.22 -0.72 -5.15
C GLY A 191 -7.85 -1.54 -6.28
N PHE A 192 -8.49 -0.85 -7.23
CA PHE A 192 -9.12 -1.50 -8.40
C PHE A 192 -8.07 -2.08 -9.36
N ASN A 193 -8.46 -3.05 -10.19
CA ASN A 193 -7.60 -3.64 -11.23
C ASN A 193 -6.27 -4.23 -10.69
N VAL A 194 -6.35 -5.02 -9.62
CA VAL A 194 -5.20 -5.72 -9.05
C VAL A 194 -5.53 -7.20 -8.87
N ASP A 195 -4.78 -8.10 -9.53
CA ASP A 195 -4.93 -9.54 -9.30
C ASP A 195 -4.35 -9.95 -7.93
N PHE A 196 -4.62 -11.19 -7.50
CA PHE A 196 -4.22 -11.67 -6.18
C PHE A 196 -2.70 -11.57 -5.96
N GLU A 197 -1.91 -12.02 -6.93
CA GLU A 197 -0.47 -12.00 -6.84
C GLU A 197 0.09 -10.57 -6.85
N SER A 198 -0.44 -9.67 -7.68
CA SER A 198 -0.02 -8.27 -7.69
C SER A 198 -0.31 -7.58 -6.36
N ALA A 199 -1.42 -7.92 -5.70
CA ALA A 199 -1.73 -7.41 -4.36
C ALA A 199 -0.67 -7.86 -3.33
N LEU A 200 -0.30 -9.15 -3.35
CA LEU A 200 0.74 -9.70 -2.47
C LEU A 200 2.12 -9.09 -2.72
N ILE A 201 2.54 -8.99 -4.00
CA ILE A 201 3.79 -8.33 -4.39
C ILE A 201 3.81 -6.90 -3.88
N ARG A 202 2.69 -6.18 -4.06
CA ARG A 202 2.58 -4.79 -3.61
C ARG A 202 2.71 -4.67 -2.10
N THR A 203 2.10 -5.58 -1.34
CA THR A 203 2.22 -5.60 0.12
C THR A 203 3.67 -5.81 0.58
N ALA A 204 4.36 -6.82 0.03
CA ALA A 204 5.75 -7.08 0.36
C ALA A 204 6.67 -5.91 -0.04
N GLN A 205 6.41 -5.28 -1.17
CA GLN A 205 7.16 -4.11 -1.63
C GLN A 205 6.96 -2.89 -0.73
N VAL A 206 5.72 -2.61 -0.30
CA VAL A 206 5.45 -1.53 0.67
C VAL A 206 6.18 -1.80 1.99
N ALA A 207 6.22 -3.05 2.46
CA ALA A 207 6.97 -3.41 3.66
C ALA A 207 8.48 -3.22 3.49
N LEU A 208 9.02 -3.62 2.33
CA LEU A 208 10.43 -3.44 1.97
C LEU A 208 10.82 -1.95 1.90
N ASP A 209 9.98 -1.12 1.29
CA ASP A 209 10.23 0.31 1.07
C ASP A 209 10.01 1.18 2.32
N LEU A 210 9.29 0.67 3.33
CA LEU A 210 9.03 1.34 4.63
C LEU A 210 9.95 0.86 5.76
N PRO A 211 11.13 0.31 5.42
CA PRO A 211 11.89 -0.65 6.25
C PRO A 211 11.09 -1.27 7.39
N PHE A 212 9.98 -1.92 7.05
CA PHE A 212 8.98 -2.31 8.04
C PHE A 212 9.45 -3.55 8.82
N ASN A 213 9.55 -3.42 10.15
CA ASN A 213 9.88 -4.53 11.03
C ASN A 213 8.67 -4.89 11.90
N GLY A 214 7.88 -5.87 11.44
CA GLY A 214 6.63 -6.30 12.06
C GLY A 214 5.93 -7.37 11.23
N ALA A 215 4.73 -7.75 11.65
CA ALA A 215 3.91 -8.66 10.87
C ALA A 215 3.38 -7.99 9.60
N VAL A 216 3.50 -8.66 8.45
CA VAL A 216 3.04 -8.13 7.15
C VAL A 216 1.82 -8.91 6.67
N VAL A 217 0.70 -8.21 6.50
CA VAL A 217 -0.60 -8.80 6.17
C VAL A 217 -1.22 -8.10 4.96
N SER A 218 -1.77 -8.87 4.02
CA SER A 218 -2.49 -8.38 2.85
C SER A 218 -3.95 -8.79 2.90
N TYR A 219 -4.87 -7.87 2.62
CA TYR A 219 -6.25 -8.23 2.28
C TYR A 219 -6.48 -8.10 0.77
N CYS A 220 -6.83 -9.21 0.13
CA CYS A 220 -6.98 -9.29 -1.32
C CYS A 220 -8.46 -9.50 -1.71
N TRP A 221 -9.16 -8.44 -2.11
CA TRP A 221 -10.56 -8.53 -2.57
C TRP A 221 -10.62 -8.84 -4.08
N PRO A 222 -11.69 -9.48 -4.61
CA PRO A 222 -11.75 -10.00 -6.00
C PRO A 222 -11.95 -8.92 -7.08
N SER A 223 -11.04 -7.95 -7.18
CA SER A 223 -11.06 -6.97 -8.28
C SER A 223 -10.81 -7.68 -9.62
N GLN A 224 -11.63 -7.39 -10.62
CA GLN A 224 -11.81 -8.16 -11.85
C GLN A 224 -10.75 -7.89 -12.92
N GLY A 225 -9.95 -6.83 -12.76
CA GLY A 225 -8.96 -6.42 -13.74
C GLY A 225 -9.58 -5.70 -14.95
N GLY A 226 -8.87 -4.75 -15.56
CA GLY A 226 -9.27 -4.01 -16.75
C GLY A 226 -10.25 -2.84 -16.51
N LEU A 227 -10.09 -1.76 -17.29
CA LEU A 227 -10.88 -0.53 -17.16
C LEU A 227 -12.38 -0.72 -17.40
N GLY A 228 -12.78 -1.70 -18.23
CA GLY A 228 -14.19 -1.98 -18.55
C GLY A 228 -14.97 -2.64 -17.41
N ASN A 229 -14.30 -3.07 -16.35
CA ASN A 229 -14.92 -3.78 -15.22
C ASN A 229 -15.11 -2.90 -13.99
N TYR A 230 -14.93 -1.58 -14.11
CA TYR A 230 -14.94 -0.67 -12.98
C TYR A 230 -16.27 -0.71 -12.18
N GLU A 231 -17.44 -0.60 -12.83
CA GLU A 231 -18.73 -0.67 -12.14
C GLU A 231 -18.94 -2.02 -11.44
N THR A 232 -18.47 -3.11 -12.07
CA THR A 232 -18.48 -4.45 -11.49
C THR A 232 -17.59 -4.51 -10.24
N ASP A 233 -16.39 -3.92 -10.30
CA ASP A 233 -15.46 -3.83 -9.17
C ASP A 233 -16.06 -3.03 -8.01
N GLU A 234 -16.86 -2.00 -8.26
CA GLU A 234 -17.56 -1.28 -7.19
C GLU A 234 -18.56 -2.18 -6.44
N GLN A 235 -19.34 -2.98 -7.18
CA GLN A 235 -20.30 -3.92 -6.57
C GLN A 235 -19.57 -5.01 -5.78
N ILE A 236 -18.47 -5.52 -6.32
CA ILE A 236 -17.65 -6.53 -5.64
C ILE A 236 -16.97 -5.95 -4.40
N ASN A 237 -16.46 -4.72 -4.49
CA ASN A 237 -15.86 -4.03 -3.36
C ASN A 237 -16.89 -3.84 -2.23
N LEU A 238 -18.11 -3.41 -2.57
CA LEU A 238 -19.22 -3.31 -1.63
C LEU A 238 -19.57 -4.67 -1.00
N ALA A 239 -19.66 -5.72 -1.80
CA ALA A 239 -19.95 -7.07 -1.31
C ALA A 239 -18.81 -7.66 -0.48
N SER A 240 -17.58 -7.15 -0.63
CA SER A 240 -16.41 -7.56 0.14
C SER A 240 -16.35 -6.88 1.52
N VAL A 241 -17.18 -5.87 1.81
CA VAL A 241 -17.17 -5.14 3.09
C VAL A 241 -17.41 -6.09 4.27
N GLN A 242 -18.40 -6.99 4.18
CA GLN A 242 -18.70 -7.91 5.27
C GLN A 242 -17.58 -8.94 5.50
N PRO A 243 -17.07 -9.66 4.47
CA PRO A 243 -15.91 -10.53 4.62
C PRO A 243 -14.69 -9.82 5.23
N PHE A 244 -14.39 -8.58 4.79
CA PHE A 244 -13.29 -7.80 5.34
C PHE A 244 -13.54 -7.39 6.80
N THR A 245 -14.76 -6.99 7.15
CA THR A 245 -15.13 -6.63 8.53
C THR A 245 -14.94 -7.82 9.48
N THR A 246 -15.38 -9.01 9.07
CA THR A 246 -15.21 -10.25 9.85
C THR A 246 -13.72 -10.54 10.06
N PHE A 247 -12.92 -10.52 9.00
CA PHE A 247 -11.48 -10.73 9.09
C PHE A 247 -10.79 -9.71 9.99
N LEU A 248 -11.06 -8.41 9.78
CA LEU A 248 -10.43 -7.33 10.55
C LEU A 248 -10.76 -7.45 12.04
N TYR A 249 -12.03 -7.71 12.38
CA TYR A 249 -12.45 -7.94 13.76
C TYR A 249 -11.75 -9.16 14.39
N GLN A 250 -11.68 -10.29 13.67
CA GLN A 250 -11.00 -11.49 14.14
C GLN A 250 -9.50 -11.24 14.36
N LEU A 251 -8.83 -10.54 13.44
CA LEU A 251 -7.42 -10.18 13.54
C LEU A 251 -7.15 -9.32 14.77
N LEU A 252 -7.89 -8.22 14.91
CA LEU A 252 -7.75 -7.29 16.04
C LEU A 252 -8.03 -7.97 17.39
N SER A 253 -8.90 -8.99 17.41
CA SER A 253 -9.24 -9.75 18.63
C SER A 253 -8.20 -10.80 19.02
N LYS A 254 -7.23 -11.12 18.14
CA LYS A 254 -6.24 -12.20 18.36
C LYS A 254 -4.79 -11.73 18.47
N ILE A 255 -4.50 -10.52 18.03
CA ILE A 255 -3.16 -9.93 18.16
C ILE A 255 -2.81 -9.60 19.62
N PRO A 256 -1.53 -9.61 20.00
CA PRO A 256 -1.09 -9.25 21.35
C PRO A 256 -1.52 -7.82 21.75
N GLU A 257 -1.79 -7.60 23.03
CA GLU A 257 -2.03 -6.24 23.54
C GLU A 257 -0.79 -5.36 23.30
N GLY A 258 -1.05 -4.10 22.91
CA GLY A 258 -0.02 -3.12 22.58
C GLY A 258 0.54 -3.24 21.16
N THR A 259 -0.01 -4.12 20.33
CA THR A 259 0.32 -4.17 18.89
C THR A 259 -0.07 -2.86 18.21
N ARG A 260 0.85 -2.28 17.44
CA ARG A 260 0.60 -1.09 16.62
C ARG A 260 0.11 -1.53 15.25
N VAL A 261 -1.20 -1.43 15.04
CA VAL A 261 -1.82 -1.82 13.76
C VAL A 261 -1.81 -0.63 12.81
N ASN A 262 -1.08 -0.78 11.70
CA ASN A 262 -0.93 0.22 10.64
C ASN A 262 -1.67 -0.28 9.40
N VAL A 263 -2.74 0.41 9.01
CA VAL A 263 -3.52 0.08 7.83
C VAL A 263 -3.16 1.04 6.71
N VAL A 264 -2.68 0.52 5.58
CA VAL A 264 -2.43 1.30 4.36
C VAL A 264 -3.37 0.79 3.28
N VAL A 265 -4.23 1.66 2.78
CA VAL A 265 -5.25 1.31 1.79
C VAL A 265 -5.16 2.22 0.58
N HIS A 266 -5.38 1.64 -0.59
CA HIS A 266 -5.27 2.33 -1.86
C HIS A 266 -6.60 2.46 -2.61
N SER A 267 -6.84 3.64 -3.18
CA SER A 267 -7.85 3.87 -4.22
C SER A 267 -9.21 3.29 -3.84
N MET A 268 -9.82 2.45 -4.68
CA MET A 268 -11.14 1.85 -4.46
C MET A 268 -11.21 0.95 -3.22
N GLY A 269 -10.08 0.40 -2.77
CA GLY A 269 -9.99 -0.32 -1.49
C GLY A 269 -10.40 0.56 -0.30
N SER A 270 -10.30 1.88 -0.42
CA SER A 270 -10.69 2.81 0.65
C SER A 270 -12.18 2.74 0.97
N ARG A 271 -13.04 2.45 -0.02
CA ARG A 271 -14.48 2.27 0.19
C ARG A 271 -14.78 1.09 1.11
N LEU A 272 -14.08 -0.03 0.88
CA LEU A 272 -14.13 -1.24 1.68
C LEU A 272 -13.67 -0.95 3.12
N VAL A 273 -12.50 -0.33 3.26
CA VAL A 273 -11.86 -0.10 4.57
C VAL A 273 -12.66 0.88 5.41
N MET A 274 -13.09 2.01 4.85
CA MET A 274 -13.86 3.01 5.62
C MET A 274 -15.15 2.42 6.18
N GLN A 275 -15.90 1.67 5.37
CA GLN A 275 -17.16 1.07 5.80
C GLN A 275 -16.94 -0.03 6.85
N ALA A 276 -15.92 -0.86 6.69
CA ALA A 276 -15.64 -1.94 7.64
C ALA A 276 -15.10 -1.43 8.97
N VAL A 277 -14.14 -0.50 8.95
CA VAL A 277 -13.59 0.12 10.16
C VAL A 277 -14.69 0.82 10.94
N GLY A 278 -15.57 1.57 10.27
CA GLY A 278 -16.72 2.22 10.91
C GLY A 278 -17.75 1.27 11.54
N ARG A 279 -17.72 -0.02 11.19
CA ARG A 279 -18.59 -1.08 11.76
C ARG A 279 -17.95 -1.83 12.92
N LEU A 280 -16.67 -1.61 13.20
CA LEU A 280 -16.02 -2.24 14.36
C LEU A 280 -16.69 -1.79 15.66
N PRO A 281 -16.78 -2.67 16.68
CA PRO A 281 -17.28 -2.28 17.97
C PRO A 281 -16.41 -1.17 18.57
N GLN A 282 -17.03 -0.25 19.32
CA GLN A 282 -16.29 0.78 20.04
C GLN A 282 -15.60 0.13 21.23
N LEU A 283 -14.27 0.25 21.28
CA LEU A 283 -13.43 -0.27 22.35
C LEU A 283 -12.92 0.88 23.23
N ALA A 284 -12.44 0.55 24.43
CA ALA A 284 -11.88 1.55 25.35
C ALA A 284 -10.61 2.23 24.78
N ARG A 285 -9.89 1.54 23.90
CA ARG A 285 -8.75 2.07 23.13
C ARG A 285 -9.03 1.91 21.65
N LYS A 286 -8.53 2.85 20.86
CA LYS A 286 -8.63 2.76 19.40
C LYS A 286 -7.80 1.57 18.91
N PRO A 287 -8.37 0.65 18.11
CA PRO A 287 -7.66 -0.55 17.67
C PRO A 287 -6.56 -0.28 16.63
N LEU A 288 -6.62 0.83 15.91
CA LEU A 288 -5.66 1.16 14.85
C LEU A 288 -4.72 2.29 15.32
N ALA A 289 -3.41 2.08 15.20
CA ALA A 289 -2.44 3.15 15.41
C ALA A 289 -2.50 4.15 14.24
N ASN A 290 -2.45 3.63 13.01
CA ASN A 290 -2.46 4.42 11.80
C ASN A 290 -3.45 3.86 10.79
N LEU A 291 -4.20 4.74 10.13
CA LEU A 291 -4.98 4.42 8.94
C LEU A 291 -4.70 5.44 7.85
N VAL A 292 -4.05 4.97 6.78
CA VAL A 292 -3.56 5.81 5.68
C VAL A 292 -4.34 5.49 4.41
N PHE A 293 -5.04 6.49 3.90
CA PHE A 293 -5.71 6.45 2.60
C PHE A 293 -4.81 7.04 1.52
N CYS A 294 -4.36 6.19 0.62
CA CYS A 294 -3.60 6.59 -0.56
C CYS A 294 -4.56 6.76 -1.74
N ALA A 295 -4.69 7.98 -2.27
CA ALA A 295 -5.52 8.26 -3.44
C ALA A 295 -6.98 7.76 -3.36
N PRO A 296 -7.72 7.91 -2.25
CA PRO A 296 -8.99 7.20 -2.08
C PRO A 296 -9.99 7.55 -3.18
N ASP A 297 -10.40 6.50 -3.89
CA ASP A 297 -11.51 6.56 -4.82
C ASP A 297 -12.80 6.36 -4.03
N VAL A 298 -13.20 7.40 -3.30
CA VAL A 298 -14.46 7.48 -2.54
C VAL A 298 -15.09 8.83 -2.89
N GLY A 299 -16.39 8.88 -3.16
CA GLY A 299 -17.08 10.16 -3.35
C GLY A 299 -16.93 11.04 -2.10
N CYS A 300 -16.71 12.35 -2.26
CA CYS A 300 -16.50 13.24 -1.11
C CYS A 300 -17.66 13.17 -0.10
N SER A 301 -18.89 13.03 -0.56
CA SER A 301 -20.08 12.91 0.30
C SER A 301 -20.04 11.65 1.16
N ASP A 302 -19.70 10.50 0.56
CA ASP A 302 -19.55 9.24 1.29
C ASP A 302 -18.35 9.26 2.23
N PHE A 303 -17.24 9.87 1.80
CA PHE A 303 -16.05 10.00 2.64
C PHE A 303 -16.35 10.81 3.90
N VAL A 304 -16.99 11.98 3.77
CA VAL A 304 -17.40 12.80 4.92
C VAL A 304 -18.40 12.05 5.80
N LYS A 305 -19.34 11.32 5.20
CA LYS A 305 -20.34 10.51 5.92
C LYS A 305 -19.70 9.40 6.75
N TRP A 306 -18.67 8.73 6.23
CA TRP A 306 -18.04 7.58 6.90
C TRP A 306 -16.89 7.98 7.84
N ALA A 307 -16.28 9.14 7.63
CA ALA A 307 -15.13 9.61 8.39
C ALA A 307 -15.29 9.56 9.92
N PRO A 308 -16.43 9.94 10.55
CA PRO A 308 -16.57 9.87 12.00
C PRO A 308 -16.36 8.45 12.58
N GLY A 309 -16.88 7.42 11.89
CA GLY A 309 -16.70 6.03 12.31
C GLY A 309 -15.25 5.57 12.19
N VAL A 310 -14.54 6.07 11.18
CA VAL A 310 -13.11 5.80 10.97
C VAL A 310 -12.25 6.49 12.05
N VAL A 311 -12.48 7.79 12.29
CA VAL A 311 -11.76 8.59 13.28
C VAL A 311 -11.96 8.04 14.70
N ALA A 312 -13.12 7.44 15.00
CA ALA A 312 -13.37 6.78 16.27
C ALA A 312 -12.46 5.56 16.51
N GLN A 313 -11.95 4.91 15.45
CA GLN A 313 -11.26 3.63 15.51
C GLN A 313 -9.74 3.72 15.28
N ALA A 314 -9.22 4.88 14.86
CA ALA A 314 -7.80 5.08 14.60
C ALA A 314 -7.20 6.26 15.37
N GLU A 315 -6.01 6.08 15.95
CA GLU A 315 -5.27 7.15 16.64
C GLU A 315 -4.90 8.26 15.66
N GLN A 316 -4.38 7.90 14.49
CA GLN A 316 -4.07 8.80 13.38
C GLN A 316 -4.73 8.33 12.08
N VAL A 317 -5.35 9.27 11.37
CA VAL A 317 -5.94 9.05 10.04
C VAL A 317 -5.34 10.05 9.06
N THR A 318 -4.78 9.54 7.96
CA THR A 318 -4.13 10.37 6.94
C THR A 318 -4.70 10.09 5.56
N LEU A 319 -4.88 11.16 4.78
CA LEU A 319 -5.38 11.17 3.42
C LEU A 319 -4.30 11.77 2.51
N TYR A 320 -3.67 10.95 1.66
CA TYR A 320 -2.85 11.45 0.55
C TYR A 320 -3.73 11.69 -0.68
N ALA A 321 -3.80 12.93 -1.14
CA ALA A 321 -4.58 13.36 -2.29
C ALA A 321 -3.70 13.97 -3.39
N SER A 322 -3.99 13.68 -4.65
CA SER A 322 -3.22 14.17 -5.81
C SER A 322 -4.14 14.63 -6.93
N THR A 323 -3.71 15.68 -7.64
CA THR A 323 -4.38 16.17 -8.86
C THR A 323 -4.08 15.31 -10.09
N GLY A 324 -3.00 14.51 -10.06
CA GLY A 324 -2.45 13.78 -11.21
C GLY A 324 -2.73 12.28 -11.25
N ASP A 325 -3.50 11.72 -10.30
CA ASP A 325 -3.69 10.28 -10.24
C ASP A 325 -4.63 9.78 -11.36
N ALA A 326 -4.08 8.99 -12.29
CA ALA A 326 -4.79 8.41 -13.43
C ALA A 326 -6.01 7.55 -13.02
N ALA A 327 -5.92 6.91 -11.85
CA ALA A 327 -7.02 6.16 -11.25
C ALA A 327 -8.25 7.02 -10.98
N LEU A 328 -8.01 8.21 -10.43
CA LEU A 328 -9.04 9.17 -10.11
C LEU A 328 -9.59 9.84 -11.36
N VAL A 329 -8.78 9.98 -12.43
CA VAL A 329 -9.26 10.46 -13.73
C VAL A 329 -10.29 9.50 -14.33
N ILE A 330 -10.04 8.19 -14.27
CA ILE A 330 -10.99 7.16 -14.75
C ILE A 330 -12.28 7.20 -13.91
N SER A 331 -12.16 7.23 -12.58
CA SER A 331 -13.30 7.36 -11.66
C SER A 331 -14.13 8.62 -11.91
N LYS A 332 -13.50 9.79 -12.05
CA LYS A 332 -14.17 11.07 -12.38
C LYS A 332 -14.90 11.03 -13.73
N SER A 333 -14.46 10.22 -14.69
CA SER A 333 -15.17 10.07 -15.96
C SER A 333 -16.48 9.28 -15.79
N LEU A 334 -16.52 8.33 -14.85
CA LEU A 334 -17.69 7.50 -14.59
C LEU A 334 -18.66 8.17 -13.60
N HIS A 335 -18.14 9.01 -12.71
CA HIS A 335 -18.95 9.67 -11.69
C HIS A 335 -18.91 11.19 -11.78
N ARG A 336 -20.06 11.83 -11.53
CA ARG A 336 -20.21 13.29 -11.54
C ARG A 336 -19.76 13.99 -10.25
N GLU A 337 -19.19 13.25 -9.30
CA GLU A 337 -18.80 13.74 -7.98
C GLU A 337 -17.28 13.64 -7.79
N GLN A 338 -16.70 14.70 -7.21
CA GLN A 338 -15.29 14.73 -6.81
C GLN A 338 -14.95 13.57 -5.86
N ARG A 339 -13.77 12.99 -6.08
CA ARG A 339 -13.22 11.91 -5.24
C ARG A 339 -12.40 12.49 -4.10
N ALA A 340 -12.41 11.82 -2.94
CA ALA A 340 -11.66 12.25 -1.76
C ALA A 340 -10.13 12.30 -2.00
N GLY A 341 -9.61 11.44 -2.88
CA GLY A 341 -8.21 11.47 -3.29
C GLY A 341 -7.85 12.59 -4.27
N ASP A 342 -8.82 13.36 -4.75
CA ASP A 342 -8.59 14.49 -5.66
C ASP A 342 -8.27 15.77 -4.88
N SER A 343 -7.08 16.32 -5.09
CA SER A 343 -6.67 17.57 -4.46
C SER A 343 -7.08 18.83 -5.21
N HIS A 344 -7.99 18.75 -6.20
CA HIS A 344 -8.53 19.94 -6.88
C HIS A 344 -10.03 20.15 -6.66
N PRO A 345 -10.43 20.82 -5.56
CA PRO A 345 -9.60 21.25 -4.42
C PRO A 345 -9.62 20.23 -3.28
N PRO A 346 -8.60 20.14 -2.40
CA PRO A 346 -8.46 19.01 -1.48
C PRO A 346 -9.61 18.93 -0.48
N LEU A 347 -10.06 17.70 -0.21
CA LEU A 347 -11.06 17.40 0.81
C LEU A 347 -10.42 17.49 2.20
N VAL A 348 -11.01 18.28 3.09
CA VAL A 348 -10.54 18.44 4.48
C VAL A 348 -11.66 18.01 5.41
N VAL A 349 -11.35 17.09 6.33
CA VAL A 349 -12.33 16.48 7.24
C VAL A 349 -11.80 16.50 8.67
N PRO A 350 -12.60 16.91 9.67
CA PRO A 350 -12.16 16.89 11.07
C PRO A 350 -11.66 15.51 11.51
N GLY A 351 -10.50 15.49 12.18
CA GLY A 351 -9.87 14.25 12.64
C GLY A 351 -9.11 13.46 11.57
N ILE A 352 -9.02 13.98 10.34
CA ILE A 352 -8.25 13.38 9.24
C ILE A 352 -7.21 14.39 8.75
N THR A 353 -5.95 13.98 8.73
CA THR A 353 -4.85 14.75 8.17
C THR A 353 -4.86 14.63 6.66
N THR A 354 -5.23 15.69 5.95
CA THR A 354 -5.12 15.75 4.48
C THR A 354 -3.75 16.27 4.07
N ILE A 355 -3.07 15.51 3.21
CA ILE A 355 -1.79 15.86 2.61
C ILE A 355 -1.94 15.84 1.08
N ASP A 356 -1.81 17.01 0.47
CA ASP A 356 -1.76 17.17 -0.98
C ASP A 356 -0.36 16.86 -1.48
N VAL A 357 -0.26 15.78 -2.24
CA VAL A 357 0.97 15.23 -2.83
C VAL A 357 1.10 15.56 -4.31
N SER A 358 0.33 16.53 -4.82
CA SER A 358 0.39 16.93 -6.24
C SER A 358 1.75 17.48 -6.70
N ALA A 359 2.58 17.94 -5.76
CA ALA A 359 3.91 18.46 -6.05
C ALA A 359 4.95 17.35 -6.33
N VAL A 360 4.64 16.11 -5.96
CA VAL A 360 5.51 14.94 -6.08
C VAL A 360 4.84 13.89 -6.96
N ASP A 361 5.62 12.95 -7.51
CA ASP A 361 5.06 11.91 -8.37
C ASP A 361 4.29 10.88 -7.53
N PHE A 362 2.96 11.07 -7.46
CA PHE A 362 2.05 10.19 -6.75
C PHE A 362 1.24 9.34 -7.72
N ASN A 363 1.88 8.30 -8.28
CA ASN A 363 1.21 7.35 -9.15
C ASN A 363 1.10 5.98 -8.47
N PHE A 364 0.14 5.83 -7.56
CA PHE A 364 0.02 4.61 -6.74
C PHE A 364 -0.52 3.41 -7.56
N LEU A 365 -1.17 3.67 -8.71
CA LEU A 365 -1.87 2.68 -9.55
C LEU A 365 -1.11 2.19 -10.80
N GLY A 366 0.01 2.81 -11.15
CA GLY A 366 0.75 2.48 -12.37
C GLY A 366 1.56 1.18 -12.28
N HIS A 367 1.68 0.46 -13.41
CA HIS A 367 2.68 -0.59 -13.62
C HIS A 367 4.14 -0.11 -13.45
N SER A 368 4.34 1.20 -13.24
CA SER A 368 5.62 1.89 -13.01
C SER A 368 5.73 2.56 -11.63
N TYR A 369 5.01 2.04 -10.61
CA TYR A 369 4.98 2.62 -9.26
C TYR A 369 6.34 2.63 -8.55
N TYR A 370 7.21 1.67 -8.85
CA TYR A 370 8.13 1.11 -7.85
C TYR A 370 9.41 1.95 -7.64
N GLY A 371 9.33 3.26 -7.90
CA GLY A 371 10.48 4.12 -7.94
C GLY A 371 10.37 5.62 -7.86
N SER A 372 9.23 6.19 -8.22
CA SER A 372 9.14 7.64 -8.39
C SER A 372 8.64 8.39 -7.15
N ASN A 373 8.22 7.68 -6.10
CA ASN A 373 7.54 8.29 -4.95
C ASN A 373 8.32 8.21 -3.62
N VAL A 374 9.63 8.44 -3.70
CA VAL A 374 10.53 8.41 -2.53
C VAL A 374 10.12 9.41 -1.44
N ASP A 375 9.46 10.50 -1.83
CA ASP A 375 9.05 11.58 -0.95
C ASP A 375 7.81 11.20 -0.10
N VAL A 376 6.78 10.56 -0.69
CA VAL A 376 5.64 10.07 0.10
C VAL A 376 6.00 8.82 0.89
N LEU A 377 6.91 7.97 0.39
CA LEU A 377 7.41 6.83 1.18
C LEU A 377 8.16 7.30 2.44
N ALA A 378 8.95 8.37 2.35
CA ALA A 378 9.61 8.96 3.51
C ALA A 378 8.61 9.53 4.52
N ASP A 379 7.55 10.18 4.04
CA ASP A 379 6.49 10.69 4.91
C ASP A 379 5.67 9.56 5.57
N LEU A 380 5.30 8.55 4.78
CA LEU A 380 4.62 7.36 5.27
C LEU A 380 5.47 6.62 6.30
N PHE A 381 6.78 6.54 6.10
CA PHE A 381 7.72 5.98 7.06
C PHE A 381 7.67 6.73 8.40
N ARG A 382 7.72 8.07 8.39
CA ARG A 382 7.63 8.89 9.61
C ARG A 382 6.30 8.72 10.33
N LEU A 383 5.21 8.65 9.58
CA LEU A 383 3.89 8.42 10.15
C LEU A 383 3.79 7.03 10.80
N VAL A 384 4.18 5.99 10.08
CA VAL A 384 4.05 4.59 10.53
C VAL A 384 5.02 4.26 11.67
N LYS A 385 6.29 4.68 11.56
CA LYS A 385 7.34 4.28 12.52
C LYS A 385 7.55 5.32 13.63
N GLU A 386 7.57 6.61 13.31
CA GLU A 386 7.88 7.68 14.27
C GLU A 386 6.62 8.29 14.92
N ARG A 387 5.41 7.96 14.44
CA ARG A 387 4.13 8.53 14.92
C ARG A 387 4.05 10.05 14.83
N ARG A 388 4.82 10.61 13.89
CA ARG A 388 4.92 12.06 13.70
C ARG A 388 3.76 12.57 12.86
N GLY A 389 3.12 13.62 13.38
CA GLY A 389 2.15 14.39 12.62
C GLY A 389 2.83 15.30 11.58
N PRO A 390 2.07 15.75 10.58
CA PRO A 390 2.58 16.57 9.48
C PRO A 390 3.21 17.89 9.94
N GLU A 391 2.82 18.42 11.10
CA GLU A 391 3.37 19.64 11.70
C GLU A 391 4.85 19.56 12.06
N THR A 392 5.39 18.34 12.16
CA THR A 392 6.81 18.11 12.46
C THR A 392 7.65 17.89 11.18
N CYS A 393 7.01 17.85 10.01
CA CYS A 393 7.67 17.57 8.74
C CYS A 393 8.05 18.88 8.03
N ALA A 394 9.36 19.17 7.92
CA ALA A 394 9.86 20.41 7.32
C ALA A 394 9.51 20.60 5.82
N TYR A 395 9.21 19.50 5.12
CA TYR A 395 8.81 19.49 3.70
C TYR A 395 7.29 19.65 3.48
N LEU A 396 6.50 19.74 4.57
CA LEU A 396 5.07 19.99 4.53
C LEU A 396 4.77 21.42 4.98
N THR A 397 4.06 22.17 4.14
CA THR A 397 3.54 23.49 4.51
C THR A 397 2.08 23.39 4.89
N ARG A 398 1.70 24.03 6.00
CA ARG A 398 0.31 24.16 6.44
C ARG A 398 -0.42 25.17 5.58
N HIS A 399 -1.54 24.75 5.02
CA HIS A 399 -2.52 25.61 4.35
C HIS A 399 -3.86 25.54 5.08
N GLU A 400 -4.69 26.54 4.88
CA GLU A 400 -6.05 26.57 5.43
C GLU A 400 -7.08 26.72 4.32
N ARG A 401 -8.20 26.03 4.49
CA ARG A 401 -9.36 26.14 3.61
C ARG A 401 -10.64 25.93 4.40
N TYR A 402 -11.58 26.87 4.28
CA TYR A 402 -12.84 26.87 5.02
C TYR A 402 -12.66 26.68 6.55
N GLY A 403 -11.62 27.28 7.12
CA GLY A 403 -11.31 27.18 8.55
C GLY A 403 -10.74 25.83 9.00
N GLN A 404 -10.36 24.95 8.05
CA GLN A 404 -9.71 23.68 8.33
C GLN A 404 -8.32 23.63 7.69
N ALA A 405 -7.36 23.02 8.39
CA ALA A 405 -5.99 22.91 7.91
C ALA A 405 -5.82 21.69 6.99
N TYR A 406 -5.00 21.84 5.96
CA TYR A 406 -4.44 20.73 5.19
C TYR A 406 -2.95 21.00 4.94
N TRP A 407 -2.22 19.98 4.56
CA TRP A 407 -0.79 20.07 4.30
C TRP A 407 -0.52 19.87 2.83
N TYR A 408 0.54 20.49 2.33
CA TYR A 408 0.97 20.39 0.95
C TYR A 408 2.48 20.17 0.93
N PHE A 409 2.95 19.25 0.08
CA PHE A 409 4.38 19.05 -0.17
C PHE A 409 4.96 20.31 -0.83
N SER A 410 5.66 21.12 -0.04
CA SER A 410 6.27 22.37 -0.48
C SER A 410 7.76 22.25 -0.81
N ASP A 411 8.39 21.16 -0.35
CA ASP A 411 9.75 20.75 -0.68
C ASP A 411 9.80 19.22 -0.86
N TYR A 412 10.96 18.68 -1.26
CA TYR A 412 11.17 17.24 -1.27
C TYR A 412 11.20 16.66 0.14
N GLY A 413 10.70 15.43 0.28
CA GLY A 413 10.87 14.67 1.50
C GLY A 413 12.34 14.39 1.78
N ASP A 414 12.64 14.09 3.04
CA ASP A 414 13.97 13.60 3.39
C ASP A 414 14.26 12.29 2.65
N VAL A 415 15.48 12.14 2.12
CA VAL A 415 15.88 10.86 1.53
C VAL A 415 16.07 9.87 2.66
N LEU A 416 15.09 9.00 2.89
CA LEU A 416 15.25 7.86 3.78
C LEU A 416 16.35 6.97 3.19
N ASN A 417 17.38 6.60 3.93
CA ASN A 417 18.39 5.62 3.54
C ASN A 417 18.44 4.55 4.62
N TRP A 418 18.44 3.29 4.22
CA TRP A 418 18.49 2.18 5.16
C TRP A 418 19.24 1.01 4.51
N ALA A 419 19.92 0.22 5.33
CA ALA A 419 20.63 -0.98 4.88
C ALA A 419 20.20 -2.15 5.78
N TRP A 420 19.69 -3.21 5.16
CA TRP A 420 19.39 -4.45 5.85
C TRP A 420 20.70 -5.18 6.13
N ASN A 421 20.91 -5.65 7.37
CA ASN A 421 22.00 -6.56 7.67
C ASN A 421 21.40 -7.92 7.95
N PHE A 422 21.72 -8.90 7.12
CA PHE A 422 21.21 -10.26 7.26
C PHE A 422 22.24 -11.11 7.99
N ASP A 423 21.82 -11.84 9.02
CA ASP A 423 22.62 -12.81 9.74
C ASP A 423 23.03 -13.97 8.79
N GLU A 424 24.18 -14.57 9.06
CA GLU A 424 24.73 -15.68 8.26
C GLU A 424 23.82 -16.92 8.24
N THR A 425 22.86 -17.00 9.17
CA THR A 425 21.87 -18.09 9.27
C THR A 425 20.73 -17.98 8.24
N ILE A 426 20.37 -16.76 7.83
CA ILE A 426 19.40 -16.46 6.77
C ILE A 426 20.07 -16.36 5.39
N ALA A 427 21.39 -16.12 5.37
CA ALA A 427 22.23 -15.98 4.18
C ALA A 427 22.56 -17.30 3.43
N ARG A 428 21.96 -18.44 3.81
CA ARG A 428 22.11 -19.74 3.14
C ARG A 428 20.81 -20.13 2.43
#